data_AF-A0A954UHN0-F1
#
_entry.id   AF-A0A954UHN0-F1
#
_cell.length_a   1.000
_cell.length_b   1.000
_cell.length_c   1.000
_cell.angle_alpha   90.00
_cell.angle_beta   90.00
_cell.angle_gamma   90.00
#
_symmetry.space_group_name_H-M   'P 1'
#
loop_
_entity.id
_entity.type
_entity.pdbx_description
1 polymer ?
#
loop_
_entity_poly.entity_id
_entity_poly.type
_entity_poly.pdbx_seq_one_letter_code
_entity_poly.pdbx_strand_id
1 'polypeptide(L)' 'KGNHIRHYLNGRLILDFKDEHPELALKSGVLALQLHAGKPMWTEFKDIRVKK' A
#
# COMPACT_ATOMS: atom_id res chain seq x y z
N LYS A 1 -6.04 -5.84 7.22
CA LYS A 1 -6.28 -7.21 7.76
C LYS A 1 -7.37 -7.80 6.89
N GLY A 2 -7.07 -8.81 6.07
CA GLY A 2 -7.96 -9.17 4.96
C GLY A 2 -8.19 -7.99 4.03
N ASN A 3 -9.45 -7.72 3.67
CA ASN A 3 -9.89 -6.65 2.75
C ASN A 3 -10.01 -5.25 3.39
N HIS A 4 -9.66 -5.09 4.66
CA HIS A 4 -9.66 -3.78 5.34
C HIS A 4 -8.27 -3.14 5.28
N ILE A 5 -8.16 -2.03 4.55
CA ILE A 5 -6.92 -1.33 4.25
C ILE A 5 -6.94 0.03 4.95
N ARG A 6 -5.87 0.27 5.73
CA ARG A 6 -5.64 1.54 6.41
C ARG A 6 -4.27 2.06 6.06
N HIS A 7 -4.21 3.28 5.55
CA HIS A 7 -2.98 3.96 5.19
C HIS A 7 -2.74 5.11 6.17
N TYR A 8 -1.57 5.08 6.79
CA TYR A 8 -1.11 6.12 7.69
C TYR A 8 0.08 6.85 7.07
N LEU A 9 0.02 8.18 7.07
CA LEU A 9 1.13 9.04 6.67
C LEU A 9 1.46 9.95 7.85
N ASN A 10 2.73 9.94 8.27
CA ASN A 10 3.20 10.70 9.44
C ASN A 10 2.36 10.48 10.70
N GLY A 11 1.96 9.22 10.96
CA GLY A 11 1.14 8.84 12.12
C GLY A 11 -0.35 9.19 12.02
N ARG A 12 -0.79 9.91 10.97
CA ARG A 12 -2.19 10.26 10.75
C ARG A 12 -2.86 9.25 9.82
N LEU A 13 -4.06 8.78 10.20
CA LEU A 13 -4.91 7.99 9.32
C LEU A 13 -5.39 8.89 8.17
N ILE A 14 -4.94 8.59 6.95
CA ILE A 14 -5.32 9.35 5.75
C ILE A 14 -6.33 8.61 4.87
N LEU A 15 -6.44 7.28 5.04
CA LEU A 15 -7.39 6.46 4.32
C LEU A 15 -7.74 5.21 5.13
N ASP A 16 -9.03 4.92 5.19
CA ASP A 16 -9.62 3.75 5.83
C ASP A 16 -10.75 3.25 4.91
N PHE A 17 -10.53 2.11 4.25
CA PHE A 17 -11.53 1.52 3.38
C PHE A 17 -11.55 0.00 3.47
N LYS A 18 -12.72 -0.56 3.17
CA LYS A 18 -12.94 -2.00 3.10
C LYS A 18 -13.38 -2.35 1.68
N ASP A 19 -12.62 -3.21 1.02
CA ASP A 19 -12.96 -3.69 -0.33
C ASP A 19 -13.97 -4.84 -0.22
N GLU A 20 -15.24 -4.55 -0.46
CA GLU A 20 -16.33 -5.52 -0.39
C GLU A 20 -16.71 -6.10 -1.75
N HIS A 21 -15.91 -5.86 -2.79
CA HIS A 21 -16.22 -6.40 -4.12
C HIS A 21 -16.15 -7.94 -4.08
N PRO A 22 -17.22 -8.65 -4.50
CA PRO A 22 -17.34 -10.10 -4.31
C PRO A 22 -16.24 -10.89 -5.02
N GLU A 23 -15.87 -10.48 -6.23
CA GLU A 23 -14.93 -11.24 -7.08
C GLU A 23 -13.55 -10.57 -7.25
N LEU A 24 -13.45 -9.26 -7.03
CA LEU A 24 -12.26 -8.47 -7.38
C LEU A 24 -11.44 -8.02 -6.16
N ALA A 25 -11.94 -8.24 -4.94
CA ALA A 25 -11.19 -7.96 -3.72
C ALA A 25 -10.06 -9.00 -3.52
N LEU A 26 -8.89 -8.73 -4.11
CA LEU A 26 -7.72 -9.60 -4.03
C LEU A 26 -7.12 -9.60 -2.61
N LYS A 27 -6.91 -10.80 -2.05
CA LYS A 27 -6.42 -10.99 -0.66
C LYS A 27 -4.93 -11.36 -0.56
N SER A 28 -4.30 -11.63 -1.70
CA SER A 28 -2.89 -12.00 -1.80
C SER A 28 -2.25 -11.40 -3.05
N GLY A 29 -0.94 -11.19 -3.01
CA GLY A 29 -0.19 -10.58 -4.09
C GLY A 29 1.24 -10.26 -3.69
N VAL A 30 1.94 -9.54 -4.56
CA VAL A 30 3.29 -9.04 -4.30
C VAL A 30 3.24 -7.64 -3.71
N LEU A 31 4.14 -7.33 -2.79
CA LEU A 31 4.42 -5.96 -2.35
C LEU A 31 5.61 -5.42 -3.13
N ALA A 32 5.45 -4.27 -3.77
CA ALA A 32 6.48 -3.67 -4.62
C ALA A 32 6.57 -2.15 -4.40
N LEU A 33 7.75 -1.59 -4.71
CA LEU A 33 7.96 -0.15 -4.80
C LEU A 33 7.89 0.28 -6.26
N GLN A 34 7.12 1.32 -6.56
CA GLN A 34 7.04 1.85 -7.91
C GLN A 34 8.31 2.66 -8.23
N LEU A 35 8.92 2.39 -9.39
CA LEU A 35 9.81 3.31 -10.06
C LEU A 35 8.99 4.18 -11.03
N HIS A 36 9.05 5.50 -10.86
CA HIS A 36 8.28 6.41 -11.69
C HIS A 36 8.83 6.43 -13.13
N ALA A 37 7.93 6.23 -14.09
CA ALA A 37 8.28 6.16 -15.51
C ALA A 37 8.32 7.53 -16.22
N GLY A 38 7.96 8.62 -15.52
CA GLY A 38 7.90 9.97 -16.10
C GLY A 38 9.21 10.74 -15.99
N LYS A 39 9.11 12.05 -15.74
CA LYS A 39 10.30 12.90 -15.56
C LYS A 39 11.18 12.34 -14.44
N PRO A 40 12.50 12.58 -14.49
CA PRO A 40 13.40 12.13 -13.43
C PRO A 40 12.88 12.55 -12.05
N MET A 41 12.71 11.57 -11.18
CA MET A 41 12.43 11.79 -9.78
C MET A 41 13.35 10.90 -8.93
N TRP A 42 13.70 11.39 -7.76
CA TRP A 42 14.54 10.66 -6.81
C TRP A 42 13.74 10.38 -5.54
N THR A 43 13.76 9.13 -5.10
CA THR A 43 13.14 8.71 -3.84
C THR A 43 14.01 7.64 -3.20
N GLU A 44 14.23 7.77 -1.90
CA GLU A 44 14.99 6.81 -1.11
C GLU A 44 14.07 6.18 -0.05
N PHE A 45 14.22 4.88 0.14
CA PHE A 45 13.45 4.13 1.12
C PHE A 45 14.40 3.46 2.11
N LYS A 46 14.02 3.48 3.39
CA LYS A 46 14.72 2.77 4.46
C LYS A 46 13.70 2.16 5.42
N ASP A 47 14.11 1.16 6.18
CA ASP A 47 13.29 0.53 7.23
C ASP A 47 11.96 -0.09 6.75
N ILE A 48 11.92 -0.65 5.53
CA ILE A 48 10.75 -1.39 5.04
C ILE A 48 10.65 -2.72 5.79
N ARG A 49 9.54 -2.92 6.51
CA ARG A 49 9.29 -4.11 7.33
C ARG A 49 7.92 -4.69 7.01
N VAL A 50 7.84 -6.02 6.95
CA VAL A 50 6.59 -6.76 6.75
C VAL A 50 6.34 -7.64 7.97
N LYS A 51 5.13 -7.56 8.52
CA LYS A 51 4.66 -8.42 9.61
C LYS A 51 3.47 -9.24 9.10
N LYS A 52 3.46 -10.54 9.40
CA LYS A 52 2.31 -11.43 9.17
C LYS A 52 1.24 -11.21 10.25
#